data_AF-A0A1V5GTC3-F1
#
_entry.id   AF-A0A1V5GTC3-F1
#
_cell.length_a   1.000
_cell.length_b   1.000
_cell.length_c   1.000
_cell.angle_alpha   90.00
_cell.angle_beta   90.00
_cell.angle_gamma   90.00
#
_symmetry.space_group_name_H-M   'P 1'
#
loop_
_entity.id
_entity.type
_entity.pdbx_description
1 polymer ?
#
loop_
_entity_poly.entity_id
_entity_poly.type
_entity_poly.pdbx_seq_one_letter_code
_entity_poly.pdbx_strand_id
1 'polypeptide(L)'
;MVAATIRRLVAAGRRRVAILASGYRPHLNASFTPVAETLKALKLRIPHEWIRDDMAPNLPGAGWEQFRELWAAFRGKPDALLVLDDVLFRDAALAITELGIEVPRQLHVTVHVNRGGEPYCPFPVDRLVMDPEKYAARLVEDMVSRLTGGALNPAPVRCVTAHLGVSPNICTYLRPGHALAGRGVRKQQPPRSKG
;
A
#
# COMPACT_ATOMS: atom_id res chain seq x y z
N MET A 1 13.46 -1.17 7.96
CA MET A 1 12.21 -1.66 7.34
C MET A 1 12.18 -1.34 5.84
N VAL A 2 12.00 -0.07 5.44
CA VAL A 2 11.89 0.39 4.04
C VAL A 2 12.98 -0.17 3.11
N ALA A 3 14.26 -0.02 3.49
CA ALA A 3 15.39 -0.53 2.71
C ALA A 3 15.32 -2.04 2.42
N ALA A 4 14.94 -2.84 3.41
CA ALA A 4 14.81 -4.29 3.25
C ALA A 4 13.65 -4.65 2.30
N THR A 5 12.55 -3.91 2.38
CA THR A 5 11.41 -4.08 1.46
C THR A 5 11.80 -3.74 0.03
N ILE A 6 12.50 -2.62 -0.19
CA ILE A 6 12.99 -2.24 -1.53
C ILE A 6 13.87 -3.33 -2.13
N ARG A 7 14.81 -3.90 -1.34
CA ARG A 7 15.65 -5.02 -1.81
C ARG A 7 14.82 -6.22 -2.25
N ARG A 8 13.75 -6.53 -1.52
CA ARG A 8 12.86 -7.65 -1.86
C ARG A 8 12.01 -7.40 -3.10
N LEU A 9 11.45 -6.20 -3.23
CA LEU A 9 10.72 -5.80 -4.43
C LEU A 9 11.62 -5.89 -5.67
N VAL A 10 12.86 -5.40 -5.54
CA VAL A 10 13.87 -5.50 -6.59
C VAL A 10 14.27 -6.95 -6.91
N ALA A 11 14.45 -7.79 -5.90
CA ALA A 11 14.72 -9.22 -6.09
C ALA A 11 13.55 -9.94 -6.79
N ALA A 12 12.33 -9.48 -6.58
CA ALA A 12 11.12 -9.94 -7.28
C ALA A 12 10.92 -9.29 -8.66
N GLY A 13 11.90 -8.55 -9.17
CA GLY A 13 11.86 -7.93 -10.50
C GLY A 13 11.15 -6.58 -10.58
N ARG A 14 10.66 -6.03 -9.46
CA ARG A 14 10.01 -4.71 -9.42
C ARG A 14 11.05 -3.60 -9.31
N ARG A 15 11.08 -2.67 -10.25
CA ARG A 15 12.15 -1.65 -10.33
C ARG A 15 11.66 -0.22 -10.29
N ARG A 16 10.35 -0.01 -10.45
CA ARG A 16 9.70 1.30 -10.42
C ARG A 16 8.88 1.40 -9.14
N VAL A 17 9.59 1.67 -8.05
CA VAL A 17 9.00 1.71 -6.70
C VAL A 17 8.47 3.10 -6.39
N ALA A 18 7.23 3.15 -5.96
CA ALA A 18 6.56 4.32 -5.40
C ALA A 18 6.35 4.16 -3.89
N ILE A 19 6.26 5.29 -3.17
CA ILE A 19 6.09 5.34 -1.72
C ILE A 19 4.91 6.24 -1.38
N LEU A 20 4.02 5.75 -0.52
CA LEU A 20 2.94 6.51 0.09
C LEU A 20 3.09 6.44 1.61
N ALA A 21 3.13 7.59 2.26
CA ALA A 21 3.45 7.68 3.67
C ALA A 21 2.84 8.96 4.27
N SER A 22 3.11 9.21 5.55
CA SER A 22 2.90 10.53 6.14
C SER A 22 4.14 10.97 6.89
N GLY A 23 4.58 12.21 6.66
CA GLY A 23 5.80 12.75 7.28
C GLY A 23 7.08 12.02 6.86
N TYR A 24 7.09 11.34 5.72
CA TYR A 24 8.26 10.65 5.18
C TYR A 24 9.24 11.64 4.56
N ARG A 25 10.12 12.18 5.40
CA ARG A 25 11.13 13.17 4.97
C ARG A 25 12.53 12.54 4.87
N PRO A 26 12.89 11.91 3.73
CA PRO A 26 14.14 11.18 3.57
C PRO A 26 15.40 12.05 3.69
N HIS A 27 15.29 13.34 3.39
CA HIS A 27 16.41 14.29 3.44
C HIS A 27 16.61 14.96 4.81
N LEU A 28 15.69 14.76 5.77
CA LEU A 28 15.69 15.45 7.06
C LEU A 28 15.90 14.52 8.26
N ASN A 29 16.06 13.22 8.04
CA ASN A 29 16.12 12.26 9.14
C ASN A 29 17.21 11.20 8.88
N ALA A 30 18.21 11.13 9.76
CA ALA A 30 19.35 10.20 9.69
C ALA A 30 18.90 8.72 9.64
N SER A 31 17.68 8.42 10.07
CA SER A 31 17.03 7.12 9.94
C SER A 31 16.84 6.64 8.48
N PHE A 32 17.02 7.53 7.49
CA PHE A 32 16.90 7.21 6.05
C PHE A 32 18.22 6.96 5.34
N THR A 33 19.37 7.11 6.00
CA THR A 33 20.68 6.70 5.44
C THR A 33 20.65 5.28 4.86
N PRO A 34 20.07 4.27 5.54
CA PRO A 34 19.98 2.92 4.97
C PRO A 34 19.14 2.82 3.69
N VAL A 35 18.16 3.72 3.50
CA VAL A 35 17.34 3.78 2.27
C VAL A 35 18.17 4.37 1.14
N ALA A 36 18.82 5.50 1.37
CA ALA A 36 19.68 6.15 0.37
C ALA A 36 20.83 5.23 -0.09
N GLU A 37 21.51 4.56 0.85
CA GLU A 37 22.55 3.57 0.55
C GLU A 37 22.01 2.39 -0.26
N THR A 38 20.81 1.91 0.09
CA THR A 38 20.18 0.81 -0.63
C THR A 38 19.79 1.21 -2.06
N LEU A 39 19.22 2.40 -2.25
CA LEU A 39 18.91 2.92 -3.59
C LEU A 39 20.18 3.04 -4.44
N LYS A 40 21.27 3.57 -3.86
CA LYS A 40 22.58 3.66 -4.52
C LYS A 40 23.12 2.28 -4.89
N ALA A 41 23.13 1.33 -3.96
CA ALA A 41 23.63 -0.03 -4.17
C ALA A 41 22.82 -0.79 -5.25
N LEU A 42 21.51 -0.58 -5.29
CA LEU A 42 20.61 -1.20 -6.27
C LEU A 42 20.53 -0.44 -7.60
N LYS A 43 21.27 0.68 -7.73
CA LYS A 43 21.21 1.61 -8.88
C LYS A 43 19.77 2.01 -9.22
N LEU A 44 18.94 2.22 -8.19
CA LEU A 44 17.53 2.53 -8.30
C LEU A 44 17.30 4.01 -7.97
N ARG A 45 16.49 4.68 -8.78
CA ARG A 45 16.02 6.04 -8.51
C ARG A 45 14.52 5.99 -8.27
N ILE A 46 14.07 6.55 -7.15
CA ILE A 46 12.65 6.85 -6.92
C ILE A 46 12.46 8.32 -7.30
N PRO A 47 11.69 8.62 -8.36
CA PRO A 47 11.31 10.00 -8.68
C PRO A 47 10.62 10.64 -7.48
N HIS A 48 10.88 11.92 -7.24
CA HIS A 48 10.26 12.66 -6.13
C HIS A 48 8.73 12.62 -6.24
N GLU A 49 8.21 12.65 -7.46
CA GLU A 49 6.78 12.62 -7.78
C GLU A 49 6.11 11.27 -7.45
N TRP A 50 6.89 10.21 -7.24
CA TRP A 50 6.44 8.89 -6.78
C TRP A 50 6.55 8.72 -5.26
N ILE A 51 6.86 9.80 -4.54
CA ILE A 51 6.82 9.85 -3.09
C ILE A 51 5.69 10.81 -2.72
N ARG A 52 4.72 10.31 -1.96
CA ARG A 52 3.65 11.13 -1.37
C ARG A 52 3.67 10.98 0.13
N ASP A 53 3.82 12.10 0.81
CA ASP A 53 3.97 12.19 2.26
C ASP A 53 3.35 13.46 2.87
N ASP A 54 2.62 14.21 2.05
CA ASP A 54 2.19 15.59 2.30
C ASP A 54 0.81 15.70 2.95
N MET A 55 0.06 14.60 3.02
CA MET A 55 -1.24 14.56 3.70
C MET A 55 -1.18 13.78 5.03
N ALA A 56 -2.00 14.23 5.98
CA ALA A 56 -2.17 13.54 7.25
C ALA A 56 -2.98 12.25 7.05
N PRO A 57 -2.64 11.12 7.69
CA PRO A 57 -3.33 9.84 7.48
C PRO A 57 -4.80 9.85 7.89
N ASN A 58 -5.12 10.67 8.90
CA ASN A 58 -6.45 10.78 9.47
C ASN A 58 -7.39 11.69 8.67
N LEU A 59 -6.90 12.39 7.65
CA LEU A 59 -7.74 13.18 6.76
C LEU A 59 -8.48 12.23 5.80
N PRO A 60 -9.83 12.19 5.80
CA PRO A 60 -10.58 11.30 4.93
C PRO A 60 -10.23 11.52 3.45
N GLY A 61 -9.98 10.43 2.71
CA GLY A 61 -9.63 10.48 1.30
C GLY A 61 -8.15 10.76 1.04
N ALA A 62 -7.32 11.00 2.07
CA ALA A 62 -5.91 11.33 1.88
C ALA A 62 -5.13 10.23 1.16
N GLY A 63 -5.41 8.96 1.44
CA GLY A 63 -4.77 7.86 0.73
C GLY A 63 -5.21 7.76 -0.73
N TRP A 64 -6.47 8.07 -1.01
CA TRP A 64 -7.03 8.05 -2.35
C TRP A 64 -6.41 9.15 -3.21
N GLU A 65 -6.37 10.38 -2.70
CA GLU A 65 -5.82 11.52 -3.43
C GLU A 65 -4.32 11.37 -3.67
N GLN A 66 -3.55 11.01 -2.63
CA GLN A 66 -2.11 10.76 -2.78
C GLN A 66 -1.83 9.66 -3.80
N PHE A 67 -2.58 8.55 -3.78
CA PHE A 67 -2.39 7.49 -4.76
C PHE A 67 -2.76 7.96 -6.18
N ARG A 68 -3.89 8.66 -6.35
CA ARG A 68 -4.33 9.18 -7.65
C ARG A 68 -3.28 10.11 -8.24
N GLU A 69 -2.77 11.05 -7.46
CA GLU A 69 -1.74 11.99 -7.92
C GLU A 69 -0.44 11.28 -8.28
N LEU A 70 0.02 10.36 -7.42
CA LEU A 70 1.19 9.52 -7.66
C LEU A 70 1.05 8.74 -8.96
N TRP A 71 -0.12 8.12 -9.18
CA TRP A 71 -0.39 7.33 -10.37
C TRP A 71 -0.49 8.21 -11.62
N ALA A 72 -0.98 9.44 -11.51
CA ALA A 72 -1.09 10.39 -12.61
C ALA A 72 0.24 11.10 -12.96
N ALA A 73 1.17 11.20 -12.02
CA ALA A 73 2.33 12.10 -12.11
C ALA A 73 3.31 11.81 -13.26
N PHE A 74 3.41 10.57 -13.76
CA PHE A 74 4.42 10.21 -14.75
C PHE A 74 3.88 9.32 -15.88
N ARG A 75 4.51 9.42 -17.08
CA ARG A 75 4.16 8.59 -18.25
C ARG A 75 4.43 7.10 -18.00
N GLY A 76 5.53 6.79 -17.31
CA GLY A 76 5.79 5.46 -16.77
C GLY A 76 5.04 5.24 -15.46
N LYS A 77 4.38 4.10 -15.29
CA LYS A 77 3.71 3.75 -14.03
C LYS A 77 4.64 3.00 -13.08
N PRO A 78 4.54 3.23 -11.76
CA PRO A 78 5.22 2.38 -10.80
C PRO A 78 4.74 0.93 -10.95
N ASP A 79 5.65 -0.02 -10.77
CA ASP A 79 5.35 -1.45 -10.74
C ASP A 79 5.31 -2.02 -9.31
N ALA A 80 5.67 -1.20 -8.32
CA ALA A 80 5.50 -1.48 -6.91
C ALA A 80 5.11 -0.23 -6.11
N LEU A 81 4.25 -0.39 -5.12
CA LEU A 81 3.85 0.61 -4.15
C LEU A 81 4.18 0.14 -2.74
N LEU A 82 4.92 0.94 -2.01
CA LEU A 82 5.17 0.76 -0.58
C LEU A 82 4.36 1.79 0.20
N VAL A 83 3.34 1.32 0.92
CA VAL A 83 2.54 2.15 1.82
C VAL A 83 3.05 2.00 3.25
N LEU A 84 3.48 3.08 3.88
CA LEU A 84 4.09 3.05 5.23
C LEU A 84 3.09 3.27 6.37
N ASP A 85 1.82 3.48 6.02
CA ASP A 85 0.73 3.78 6.94
C ASP A 85 -0.53 3.00 6.51
N ASP A 86 -1.07 2.19 7.41
CA ASP A 86 -2.23 1.34 7.15
C ASP A 86 -3.55 2.12 7.09
N VAL A 87 -3.62 3.32 7.70
CA VAL A 87 -4.76 4.22 7.58
C VAL A 87 -4.81 4.80 6.17
N LEU A 88 -3.68 5.29 5.65
CA LEU A 88 -3.59 5.75 4.26
C LEU A 88 -3.89 4.63 3.25
N PHE A 89 -3.48 3.39 3.56
CA PHE A 89 -3.73 2.27 2.67
C PHE A 89 -5.23 2.04 2.42
N ARG A 90 -6.11 2.29 3.40
CA ARG A 90 -7.56 2.06 3.26
C ARG A 90 -8.14 2.82 2.07
N ASP A 91 -7.84 4.11 1.97
CA ASP A 91 -8.32 4.96 0.89
C ASP A 91 -7.56 4.71 -0.42
N ALA A 92 -6.25 4.44 -0.34
CA ALA A 92 -5.45 4.09 -1.51
C ALA A 92 -5.93 2.78 -2.18
N ALA A 93 -6.38 1.79 -1.39
CA ALA A 93 -6.91 0.55 -1.91
C ALA A 93 -8.21 0.75 -2.70
N LEU A 94 -9.05 1.70 -2.28
CA LEU A 94 -10.22 2.11 -3.05
C LEU A 94 -9.80 2.74 -4.38
N ALA A 95 -8.85 3.67 -4.37
CA ALA A 95 -8.35 4.30 -5.59
C ALA A 95 -7.75 3.29 -6.59
N ILE A 96 -6.95 2.32 -6.10
CA ILE A 96 -6.39 1.24 -6.92
C ILE A 96 -7.50 0.43 -7.60
N THR A 97 -8.55 0.10 -6.83
CA THR A 97 -9.69 -0.68 -7.33
C THR A 97 -10.51 0.11 -8.35
N GLU A 98 -10.84 1.37 -8.06
CA GLU A 98 -11.61 2.25 -8.93
C GLU A 98 -10.91 2.55 -10.26
N LEU A 99 -9.58 2.69 -10.23
CA LEU A 99 -8.77 2.88 -11.43
C LEU A 99 -8.54 1.58 -12.22
N GLY A 100 -9.09 0.45 -11.77
CA GLY A 100 -9.00 -0.83 -12.44
C GLY A 100 -7.56 -1.37 -12.54
N ILE A 101 -6.71 -1.04 -11.57
CA ILE A 101 -5.29 -1.44 -11.57
C ILE A 101 -5.18 -2.88 -11.09
N GLU A 102 -4.55 -3.74 -11.89
CA GLU A 102 -4.41 -5.15 -11.58
C GLU A 102 -3.26 -5.41 -10.60
N VAL A 103 -3.59 -5.92 -9.41
CA VAL A 103 -2.63 -6.30 -8.38
C VAL A 103 -2.55 -7.83 -8.28
N PRO A 104 -1.36 -8.46 -8.29
CA PRO A 104 -0.02 -7.85 -8.32
C PRO A 104 0.55 -7.64 -9.74
N ARG A 105 -0.21 -7.90 -10.81
CA ARG A 105 0.36 -7.94 -12.17
C ARG A 105 0.95 -6.59 -12.61
N GLN A 106 0.14 -5.53 -12.59
CA GLN A 106 0.55 -4.17 -12.95
C GLN A 106 1.24 -3.46 -11.79
N LEU A 107 0.73 -3.63 -10.57
CA LEU A 107 1.24 -2.96 -9.37
C LEU A 107 1.37 -3.96 -8.23
N HIS A 108 2.58 -4.18 -7.73
CA HIS A 108 2.82 -4.94 -6.51
C HIS A 108 2.63 -4.04 -5.29
N VAL A 109 1.78 -4.41 -4.33
CA VAL A 109 1.51 -3.55 -3.17
C VAL A 109 2.07 -4.17 -1.90
N THR A 110 2.84 -3.39 -1.16
CA THR A 110 3.31 -3.72 0.18
C THR A 110 2.86 -2.66 1.17
N VAL A 111 2.19 -3.06 2.25
CA VAL A 111 1.66 -2.16 3.28
C VAL A 111 2.30 -2.44 4.64
N HIS A 112 2.74 -1.41 5.33
CA HIS A 112 3.11 -1.49 6.74
C HIS A 112 1.86 -1.49 7.61
N VAL A 113 1.77 -2.47 8.51
CA VAL A 113 0.61 -2.66 9.39
C VAL A 113 1.09 -2.97 10.80
N ASN A 114 0.31 -2.57 11.78
CA ASN A 114 0.49 -3.06 13.14
C ASN A 114 -0.18 -4.44 13.28
N ARG A 115 0.43 -5.35 14.04
CA ARG A 115 -0.17 -6.62 14.41
C ARG A 115 -1.52 -6.37 15.09
N GLY A 116 -2.57 -7.04 14.63
CA GLY A 116 -3.94 -6.86 15.13
C GLY A 116 -4.70 -5.69 14.51
N GLY A 117 -4.05 -4.88 13.65
CA GLY A 117 -4.65 -3.76 12.92
C GLY A 117 -4.93 -4.06 11.45
N GLU A 118 -4.95 -5.33 11.06
CA GLU A 118 -4.95 -5.76 9.66
C GLU A 118 -6.03 -5.07 8.82
N PRO A 119 -5.66 -4.20 7.85
CA PRO A 119 -6.63 -3.52 7.03
C PRO A 119 -7.32 -4.53 6.10
N TYR A 120 -8.56 -4.21 5.74
CA TYR A 120 -9.25 -4.89 4.66
C TYR A 120 -8.45 -4.72 3.36
N CYS A 121 -8.30 -5.81 2.60
CA CYS A 121 -7.54 -5.82 1.35
C CYS A 121 -8.43 -6.35 0.21
N PRO A 122 -8.85 -5.49 -0.75
CA PRO A 122 -9.68 -5.93 -1.88
C PRO A 122 -8.90 -6.72 -2.94
N PHE A 123 -7.58 -6.79 -2.81
CA PHE A 123 -6.66 -7.51 -3.70
C PHE A 123 -5.46 -8.05 -2.89
N PRO A 124 -4.62 -8.94 -3.45
CA PRO A 124 -3.48 -9.52 -2.74
C PRO A 124 -2.43 -8.47 -2.41
N VAL A 125 -1.95 -8.44 -1.16
CA VAL A 125 -0.88 -7.51 -0.72
C VAL A 125 0.14 -8.20 0.15
N ASP A 126 1.38 -7.71 0.10
CA ASP A 126 2.38 -8.04 1.12
C ASP A 126 2.20 -7.12 2.33
N ARG A 127 2.30 -7.67 3.54
CA ARG A 127 2.22 -6.90 4.79
C ARG A 127 3.56 -6.88 5.49
N LEU A 128 4.04 -5.70 5.85
CA LEU A 128 5.15 -5.49 6.77
C LEU A 128 4.55 -5.33 8.17
N VAL A 129 4.45 -6.43 8.89
CA VAL A 129 3.80 -6.47 10.21
C VAL A 129 4.78 -6.01 11.28
N MET A 130 4.42 -4.92 11.96
CA MET A 130 5.08 -4.40 13.15
C MET A 130 4.35 -4.90 14.39
N ASP A 131 5.11 -5.38 15.38
CA ASP A 131 4.56 -5.84 16.65
C ASP A 131 4.74 -4.71 17.69
N PRO A 132 3.70 -3.92 17.98
CA PRO A 132 3.82 -2.76 18.87
C PRO A 132 4.19 -3.18 20.30
N GLU A 133 3.77 -4.35 20.75
CA GLU A 133 4.10 -4.87 22.08
C GLU A 133 5.59 -5.17 22.18
N LYS A 134 6.17 -5.86 21.18
CA LYS A 134 7.62 -6.09 21.12
C LYS A 134 8.41 -4.80 21.00
N TYR A 135 7.89 -3.83 20.26
CA TYR A 135 8.52 -2.53 20.11
C TYR A 135 8.53 -1.77 21.45
N ALA A 136 7.40 -1.72 22.15
CA ALA A 136 7.29 -1.11 23.48
C ALA A 136 8.18 -1.82 24.51
N ALA A 137 8.21 -3.15 24.52
CA ALA A 137 9.08 -3.93 25.40
C ALA A 137 10.57 -3.57 25.19
N ARG A 138 11.03 -3.49 23.93
CA ARG A 138 12.40 -3.05 23.61
C ARG A 138 12.68 -1.64 24.12
N LEU A 139 11.76 -0.69 23.93
CA LEU A 139 11.94 0.68 24.40
C LEU A 139 12.07 0.75 25.93
N VAL A 140 11.27 -0.04 26.65
CA VAL A 140 11.34 -0.13 28.12
C VAL A 140 12.66 -0.74 28.56
N GLU A 141 13.09 -1.85 27.95
CA GLU A 141 14.39 -2.49 28.23
C GLU A 141 15.55 -1.50 28.04
N ASP A 142 15.56 -0.78 26.91
CA ASP A 142 16.59 0.19 26.57
C ASP A 142 16.62 1.38 27.54
N MET A 143 15.44 1.86 27.95
CA MET A 143 15.31 2.91 28.96
C MET A 143 15.86 2.48 30.32
N VAL A 144 15.49 1.28 30.80
CA VAL A 144 15.99 0.73 32.06
C VAL A 144 17.50 0.51 32.00
N SER A 145 18.02 -0.01 30.89
CA SER A 145 19.46 -0.17 30.68
C SER A 145 20.18 1.17 30.81
N ARG A 146 19.68 2.23 30.16
CA ARG A 146 20.24 3.58 30.28
C ARG A 146 20.21 4.14 31.70
N LEU A 147 19.10 3.96 32.41
CA LEU A 147 18.94 4.43 33.80
C LEU A 147 19.89 3.70 34.77
N THR A 148 20.28 2.47 34.45
CA THR A 148 21.17 1.64 35.27
C THR A 148 22.64 1.66 34.81
N GLY A 149 22.99 2.51 33.84
CA GLY A 149 24.36 2.64 33.31
C GLY A 149 24.76 1.56 32.29
N GLY A 150 23.81 0.76 31.83
CA GLY A 150 23.99 -0.25 30.80
C GLY A 150 24.00 0.32 29.37
N ALA A 151 24.35 -0.54 28.41
CA ALA A 151 24.36 -0.22 26.98
C ALA A 151 22.99 -0.47 26.33
N LEU A 152 22.68 0.27 25.27
CA LEU A 152 21.51 0.02 24.42
C LEU A 152 21.70 -1.25 23.59
N ASN A 153 20.61 -1.94 23.29
CA ASN A 153 20.64 -2.99 22.29
C ASN A 153 20.64 -2.36 20.88
N PRO A 154 21.69 -2.55 20.06
CA PRO A 154 21.71 -1.98 18.72
C PRO A 154 20.83 -2.74 17.71
N ALA A 155 20.29 -3.91 18.09
CA ALA A 155 19.52 -4.74 17.18
C ALA A 155 18.11 -4.13 16.93
N PRO A 156 17.73 -3.90 15.66
CA PRO A 156 16.42 -3.34 15.36
C PRO A 156 15.30 -4.37 15.62
N VAL A 157 14.18 -3.89 16.16
CA VAL A 157 12.93 -4.68 16.20
C VAL A 157 12.50 -4.96 14.77
N ARG A 158 12.39 -6.24 14.42
CA ARG A 158 12.14 -6.66 13.04
C ARG A 158 10.66 -6.70 12.73
N CYS A 159 10.27 -6.07 11.62
CA CYS A 159 8.99 -6.38 10.97
C CYS A 159 9.07 -7.76 10.32
N VAL A 160 7.98 -8.52 10.43
CA VAL A 160 7.81 -9.78 9.70
C VAL A 160 7.02 -9.49 8.44
N THR A 161 7.36 -10.16 7.34
CA THR A 161 6.52 -10.06 6.14
C THR A 161 5.63 -11.25 5.99
N ALA A 162 4.35 -10.98 5.83
CA ALA A 162 3.34 -11.98 5.51
C ALA A 162 2.76 -11.65 4.14
N HIS A 163 2.61 -12.66 3.28
CA HIS A 163 1.84 -12.53 2.05
C HIS A 163 0.38 -12.84 2.39
N LEU A 164 -0.56 -11.95 2.07
CA LEU A 164 -1.98 -12.23 2.18
C LEU A 164 -2.64 -12.25 0.81
N GLY A 165 -3.44 -13.30 0.60
CA GLY A 165 -4.43 -13.34 -0.48
C GLY A 165 -5.55 -12.31 -0.24
N VAL A 166 -6.49 -12.26 -1.19
CA VAL A 166 -7.66 -11.38 -1.11
C VAL A 166 -8.46 -11.67 0.16
N SER A 167 -8.91 -10.62 0.87
CA SER A 167 -9.80 -10.81 2.02
C SER A 167 -11.11 -11.50 1.55
N PRO A 168 -11.55 -12.60 2.19
CA PRO A 168 -12.64 -13.44 1.68
C PRO A 168 -14.04 -12.80 1.67
N ASN A 169 -14.19 -11.54 2.06
CA ASN A 169 -15.49 -10.89 2.27
C ASN A 169 -15.98 -10.02 1.10
N ILE A 170 -15.33 -10.05 -0.06
CA ILE A 170 -15.93 -9.51 -1.30
C ILE A 170 -16.77 -10.62 -1.92
N CYS A 171 -18.10 -10.48 -1.78
CA CYS A 171 -19.16 -11.10 -2.60
C CYS A 171 -20.18 -11.94 -1.80
N THR A 172 -21.08 -11.27 -1.08
CA THR A 172 -22.46 -11.78 -0.86
C THR A 172 -23.56 -10.77 -1.22
N TYR A 173 -23.25 -9.57 -1.74
CA TYR A 173 -24.29 -8.55 -2.03
C TYR A 173 -24.26 -7.85 -3.39
N LEU A 174 -23.60 -8.40 -4.41
CA LEU A 174 -23.86 -8.00 -5.80
C LEU A 174 -24.67 -9.08 -6.49
N ARG A 175 -26.00 -8.93 -6.46
CA ARG A 175 -26.92 -9.79 -7.22
C ARG A 175 -26.59 -9.68 -8.72
N PRO A 176 -26.60 -10.79 -9.47
CA PRO A 176 -26.46 -10.76 -10.92
C PRO A 176 -27.78 -10.27 -11.52
N GLY A 177 -27.78 -9.12 -12.21
CA GLY A 177 -29.04 -8.66 -12.80
C GLY A 177 -29.11 -7.32 -13.52
N HIS A 178 -28.01 -6.67 -13.91
CA HIS A 178 -28.11 -5.50 -14.79
C HIS A 178 -27.00 -5.51 -15.84
N ALA A 179 -27.18 -6.35 -16.86
CA ALA A 179 -26.52 -6.15 -18.14
C ALA A 179 -27.17 -4.95 -18.84
N LEU A 180 -26.47 -3.82 -18.89
CA LEU A 180 -26.79 -2.73 -19.81
C LEU A 180 -26.29 -3.12 -21.21
N ALA A 181 -27.12 -3.89 -21.93
CA ALA A 181 -26.97 -4.09 -23.37
C ALA A 181 -27.60 -2.90 -24.10
N GLY A 182 -26.78 -2.15 -24.84
CA GLY A 182 -27.23 -1.10 -25.73
C GLY A 182 -27.85 -1.63 -27.03
N ARG A 183 -28.57 -0.71 -27.69
CA ARG A 183 -29.03 -0.69 -29.10
C ARG A 183 -30.34 -1.41 -29.44
N GLY A 184 -31.41 -0.61 -29.36
CA GLY A 184 -32.46 -0.39 -30.37
C GLY A 184 -32.98 -1.56 -31.23
N VAL A 185 -34.24 -1.94 -31.00
CA VAL A 185 -35.14 -2.48 -32.04
C VAL A 185 -36.55 -1.94 -31.80
N ARG A 186 -37.20 -1.52 -32.90
CA ARG A 186 -38.55 -0.95 -33.02
C ARG A 186 -39.63 -1.80 -32.31
N LYS A 187 -40.60 -1.14 -31.67
CA LYS A 187 -41.87 -1.76 -31.27
C LYS A 187 -42.64 -2.20 -32.53
N GLN A 188 -42.80 -3.51 -32.74
CA GLN A 188 -43.85 -4.06 -33.58
C GLN A 188 -45.08 -4.36 -32.71
N GLN A 189 -46.23 -3.91 -33.18
CA GLN A 189 -47.57 -4.07 -32.60
C GLN A 189 -48.05 -5.52 -32.79
N PRO A 190 -48.78 -6.14 -31.85
CA PRO A 190 -49.32 -7.48 -32.05
C PRO A 190 -50.55 -7.45 -32.98
N PRO A 191 -50.79 -8.50 -33.79
CA PRO A 191 -51.98 -8.58 -34.63
C PRO A 191 -53.21 -8.91 -33.79
N ARG A 192 -54.35 -8.30 -34.15
CA ARG A 192 -55.68 -8.66 -33.66
C ARG A 192 -56.07 -10.03 -34.22
N SER A 193 -56.30 -11.01 -33.36
CA SER A 193 -57.03 -12.23 -33.74
C SER A 193 -58.53 -12.02 -33.55
N LYS A 194 -59.27 -12.20 -34.64
CA LYS A 194 -60.72 -12.36 -34.67
C LYS A 194 -61.08 -13.72 -34.08
N GLY A 195 -62.17 -13.75 -33.32
CA GLY A 195 -62.85 -14.94 -32.80
C GLY A 195 -64.11 -14.46 -32.10
#